data_AF-A0A183PQI2-F1
#
_entry.id   AF-A0A183PQI2-F1
#
_cell.length_a   1.000
_cell.length_b   1.000
_cell.length_c   1.000
_cell.angle_alpha   90.00
_cell.angle_beta   90.00
_cell.angle_gamma   90.00
#
_symmetry.space_group_name_H-M   'P 1'
#
loop_
_entity.id
_entity.type
_entity.pdbx_description
1 polymer ?
#
loop_
_entity_poly.entity_id
_entity_poly.type
_entity_poly.pdbx_seq_one_letter_code
_entity_poly.pdbx_strand_id
1 'polypeptide(L)'
;MIIIMKCISFSMENKKFYKMINKEPCCILLWTPLYRGLLWLSYCLCPASLLFGPWFNPLRYEEMVRNYAVIDRPFSLKNTIISLFHTVKLFGLSLLYLTYSTCFSHTLALILKFQPWLHAYFASQSFRFSHYFVCISSESSMTALGYYDKYSIKSNKQENTEEKDNSKVVYKPIVVTRPLFIEFPRSLVEVVIYWNLPMHTWLKQCKP
;
A
#
# COMPACT_ATOMS: atom_id res chain seq x y z
N MET A 1 -13.40 10.79 -2.02
CA MET A 1 -12.40 10.57 -3.10
C MET A 1 -11.95 9.10 -3.20
N ILE A 2 -11.50 8.47 -2.10
CA ILE A 2 -11.01 7.07 -2.10
C ILE A 2 -12.05 6.10 -2.70
N ILE A 3 -13.31 6.16 -2.24
CA ILE A 3 -14.39 5.29 -2.76
C ILE A 3 -14.61 5.51 -4.26
N ILE A 4 -14.57 6.76 -4.75
CA ILE A 4 -14.74 7.06 -6.18
C ILE A 4 -13.62 6.42 -7.00
N MET A 5 -12.37 6.53 -6.56
CA MET A 5 -11.23 5.89 -7.24
C MET A 5 -11.34 4.36 -7.21
N LYS A 6 -11.80 3.78 -6.10
CA LYS A 6 -12.13 2.35 -6.01
C LYS A 6 -13.18 1.95 -7.05
N CYS A 7 -14.26 2.74 -7.19
CA CYS A 7 -15.33 2.48 -8.15
C CYS A 7 -14.82 2.52 -9.59
N ILE A 8 -14.00 3.52 -9.93
CA ILE A 8 -13.39 3.65 -11.26
C ILE A 8 -12.49 2.44 -11.53
N SER A 9 -11.67 2.05 -10.56
CA SER A 9 -10.72 0.94 -10.71
C SER A 9 -11.45 -0.37 -10.98
N PHE A 10 -12.52 -0.64 -10.24
CA PHE A 10 -13.36 -1.82 -10.44
C PHE A 10 -14.12 -1.79 -11.77
N SER A 11 -14.62 -0.62 -12.18
CA SER A 11 -15.29 -0.45 -13.49
C SER A 11 -14.35 -0.69 -14.67
N MET A 12 -13.10 -0.20 -14.59
CA MET A 12 -12.09 -0.40 -15.63
C MET A 12 -11.70 -1.88 -15.78
N GLU A 13 -11.67 -2.62 -14.67
CA GLU A 13 -11.35 -4.04 -14.66
C GLU A 13 -12.50 -4.92 -15.18
N ASN A 14 -13.76 -4.54 -14.92
CA ASN A 14 -14.94 -5.26 -15.42
C ASN A 14 -14.86 -5.49 -16.93
N LYS A 15 -14.41 -4.50 -17.71
CA LYS A 15 -14.24 -4.63 -19.16
C LYS A 15 -13.31 -5.77 -19.58
N LYS A 16 -12.21 -6.01 -18.85
CA LYS A 16 -11.25 -7.08 -19.14
C LYS A 16 -11.78 -8.46 -18.74
N PHE A 17 -12.50 -8.53 -17.62
CA PHE A 17 -13.06 -9.77 -17.10
C PHE A 17 -14.27 -10.30 -17.90
N TYR A 18 -15.19 -9.44 -18.35
CA TYR A 18 -16.30 -9.89 -19.21
C TYR A 18 -15.80 -10.48 -20.53
N LYS A 19 -14.66 -9.99 -21.04
CA LYS A 19 -13.97 -10.58 -22.21
C LYS A 19 -13.41 -11.99 -21.93
N MET A 20 -13.10 -12.30 -20.68
CA MET A 20 -12.58 -13.60 -20.22
C MET A 20 -13.71 -14.59 -19.91
N ILE A 21 -14.78 -14.14 -19.22
CA ILE A 21 -15.97 -14.96 -18.93
C ILE A 21 -16.62 -15.51 -20.21
N ASN A 22 -16.62 -14.73 -21.29
CA ASN A 22 -17.24 -15.16 -22.56
C ASN A 22 -16.57 -16.41 -23.19
N LYS A 23 -15.50 -16.95 -22.59
CA LYS A 23 -14.80 -18.17 -23.00
C LYS A 23 -15.09 -19.41 -22.12
N GLU A 24 -15.78 -19.28 -20.99
CA GLU A 24 -15.92 -20.36 -19.99
C GLU A 24 -17.37 -20.89 -19.82
N PRO A 25 -17.57 -22.14 -19.34
CA PRO A 25 -18.88 -22.81 -19.36
C PRO A 25 -19.95 -22.23 -18.41
N CYS A 26 -21.23 -22.37 -18.80
CA CYS A 26 -22.42 -21.73 -18.21
C CYS A 26 -22.63 -21.90 -16.68
N CYS A 27 -22.21 -23.00 -16.05
CA CYS A 27 -22.46 -23.21 -14.61
C CYS A 27 -21.62 -22.28 -13.71
N ILE A 28 -20.50 -21.75 -14.22
CA ILE A 28 -19.63 -20.79 -13.53
C ILE A 28 -20.24 -19.36 -13.58
N LEU A 29 -21.22 -19.13 -14.46
CA LEU A 29 -21.73 -17.81 -14.81
C LEU A 29 -22.62 -17.16 -13.73
N LEU A 30 -23.24 -17.95 -12.84
CA LEU A 30 -24.15 -17.43 -11.80
C LEU A 30 -23.44 -17.11 -10.47
N TRP A 31 -22.42 -17.88 -10.12
CA TRP A 31 -21.63 -17.67 -8.89
C TRP A 31 -20.59 -16.56 -9.03
N THR A 32 -20.10 -16.32 -10.26
CA THR A 32 -19.14 -15.26 -10.57
C THR A 32 -19.64 -13.83 -10.27
N PRO A 33 -20.86 -13.39 -10.62
CA PRO A 33 -21.33 -12.05 -10.27
C PRO A 33 -21.53 -11.88 -8.76
N LEU A 34 -21.98 -12.92 -8.06
CA LEU A 34 -22.18 -12.90 -6.62
C LEU A 34 -20.85 -12.80 -5.88
N TYR A 35 -19.88 -13.66 -6.21
CA TYR A 35 -18.51 -13.59 -5.69
C TYR A 35 -17.91 -12.20 -5.92
N ARG A 36 -18.09 -11.65 -7.11
CA ARG A 36 -17.54 -10.35 -7.47
C ARG A 36 -18.22 -9.19 -6.75
N GLY A 37 -19.52 -9.29 -6.50
CA GLY A 37 -20.26 -8.35 -5.64
C GLY A 37 -19.76 -8.38 -4.20
N LEU A 38 -19.52 -9.57 -3.63
CA LEU A 38 -18.94 -9.73 -2.29
C LEU A 38 -17.51 -9.20 -2.21
N LEU A 39 -16.67 -9.49 -3.21
CA LEU A 39 -15.30 -8.96 -3.31
C LEU A 39 -15.31 -7.44 -3.35
N TRP A 40 -16.22 -6.84 -4.13
CA TRP A 40 -16.41 -5.40 -4.18
C TRP A 40 -16.83 -4.80 -2.83
N LEU A 41 -17.78 -5.43 -2.14
CA LEU A 41 -18.21 -5.00 -0.81
C LEU A 41 -17.05 -5.09 0.20
N SER A 42 -16.30 -6.18 0.18
CA SER A 42 -15.11 -6.38 1.03
C SER A 42 -14.04 -5.32 0.76
N TYR A 43 -13.77 -5.05 -0.53
CA TYR A 43 -12.82 -4.03 -0.97
C TYR A 43 -13.27 -2.61 -0.56
N CYS A 44 -14.57 -2.29 -0.64
CA CYS A 44 -15.10 -0.99 -0.25
C CYS A 44 -15.10 -0.79 1.26
N LEU A 45 -15.54 -1.80 2.02
CA LEU A 45 -15.75 -1.74 3.46
C LEU A 45 -14.50 -2.08 4.28
N CYS A 46 -13.38 -2.43 3.66
CA CYS A 46 -12.14 -2.72 4.36
C CYS A 46 -11.68 -1.49 5.19
N PRO A 47 -11.72 -1.55 6.54
CA PRO A 47 -11.59 -0.38 7.39
C PRO A 47 -10.18 0.22 7.34
N ALA A 48 -9.15 -0.62 7.22
CA ALA A 48 -7.77 -0.18 7.06
C ALA A 48 -7.54 0.62 5.77
N SER A 49 -8.33 0.33 4.73
CA SER A 49 -8.24 1.01 3.45
C SER A 49 -9.20 2.20 3.30
N LEU A 50 -10.14 2.38 4.24
CA LEU A 50 -11.20 3.37 4.15
C LEU A 50 -10.78 4.72 4.76
N LEU A 51 -10.16 4.69 5.95
CA LEU A 51 -9.81 5.88 6.73
C LEU A 51 -8.60 6.64 6.16
N PHE A 52 -7.45 5.95 6.06
CA PHE A 52 -6.19 6.53 5.56
C PHE A 52 -5.63 5.74 4.37
N GLY A 53 -6.38 4.76 3.91
CA GLY A 53 -5.92 3.64 3.13
C GLY A 53 -5.19 3.95 1.83
N PRO A 54 -4.13 3.19 1.51
CA PRO A 54 -3.58 3.20 0.17
C PRO A 54 -4.59 2.70 -0.86
N TRP A 55 -4.48 3.28 -2.05
CA TRP A 55 -5.24 2.86 -3.19
C TRP A 55 -4.66 1.54 -3.73
N PHE A 56 -5.45 0.50 -3.98
CA PHE A 56 -4.95 -0.74 -4.61
C PHE A 56 -5.78 -1.11 -5.83
N ASN A 57 -5.19 -1.83 -6.78
CA ASN A 57 -5.97 -2.45 -7.83
C ASN A 57 -6.85 -3.57 -7.22
N PRO A 58 -8.15 -3.67 -7.54
CA PRO A 58 -8.99 -4.81 -7.15
C PRO A 58 -8.33 -6.19 -7.33
N LEU A 59 -7.61 -6.44 -8.44
CA LEU A 59 -6.85 -7.68 -8.63
C LEU A 59 -5.79 -7.93 -7.55
N ARG A 60 -5.08 -6.87 -7.15
CA ARG A 60 -4.05 -6.96 -6.10
C ARG A 60 -4.70 -7.19 -4.74
N TYR A 61 -5.88 -6.61 -4.51
CA TYR A 61 -6.66 -6.87 -3.31
C TYR A 61 -7.14 -8.32 -3.24
N GLU A 62 -7.66 -8.87 -4.34
CA GLU A 62 -8.04 -10.28 -4.43
C GLU A 62 -6.84 -11.20 -4.16
N GLU A 63 -5.68 -10.90 -4.74
CA GLU A 63 -4.46 -11.66 -4.49
C GLU A 63 -4.04 -11.60 -3.01
N MET A 64 -4.15 -10.44 -2.35
CA MET A 64 -3.87 -10.29 -0.92
C MET A 64 -4.83 -11.13 -0.06
N VAL A 65 -6.13 -11.10 -0.37
CA VAL A 65 -7.15 -11.90 0.34
C VAL A 65 -6.91 -13.39 0.12
N ARG A 66 -6.60 -13.81 -1.11
CA ARG A 66 -6.28 -15.20 -1.42
C ARG A 66 -5.01 -15.67 -0.72
N ASN A 67 -3.97 -14.84 -0.71
CA ASN A 67 -2.73 -15.15 -0.01
C ASN A 67 -2.98 -15.29 1.49
N TYR A 68 -3.82 -14.44 2.07
CA TYR A 68 -4.23 -14.60 3.46
C TYR A 68 -4.90 -15.96 3.72
N ALA A 69 -5.82 -16.39 2.85
CA ALA A 69 -6.49 -17.69 2.96
C ALA A 69 -5.55 -18.90 2.72
N VAL A 70 -4.56 -18.78 1.83
CA VAL A 70 -3.62 -19.86 1.51
C VAL A 70 -2.49 -19.97 2.53
N ILE A 71 -2.06 -18.85 3.11
CA ILE A 71 -1.04 -18.80 4.16
C ILE A 71 -1.72 -19.07 5.51
N ASP A 72 -2.48 -20.16 5.61
CA ASP A 72 -2.97 -20.76 6.86
C ASP A 72 -1.75 -21.10 7.74
N ARG A 73 -1.13 -20.07 8.33
CA ARG A 73 -0.29 -20.22 9.49
C ARG A 73 -1.31 -20.27 10.62
N PRO A 74 -1.56 -21.44 11.22
CA PRO A 74 -2.47 -21.52 12.36
C PRO A 74 -2.04 -20.48 13.37
N PHE A 75 -3.01 -19.84 14.03
CA PHE A 75 -2.91 -18.88 15.14
C PHE A 75 -1.68 -19.11 16.05
N SER A 76 -0.50 -18.78 15.54
CA SER A 76 0.74 -19.02 16.24
C SER A 76 0.97 -17.75 17.03
N LEU A 77 0.95 -17.89 18.35
CA LEU A 77 1.22 -16.78 19.27
C LEU A 77 2.53 -16.05 18.89
N LYS A 78 3.52 -16.78 18.38
CA LYS A 78 4.76 -16.18 17.89
C LYS A 78 4.55 -15.22 16.71
N ASN A 79 3.81 -15.66 15.67
CA ASN A 79 3.58 -14.83 14.47
C ASN A 79 2.66 -13.64 14.77
N THR A 80 1.67 -13.83 15.63
CA THR A 80 0.77 -12.75 16.06
C THR A 80 1.50 -11.71 16.90
N ILE A 81 2.38 -12.13 17.84
CA ILE A 81 3.25 -11.21 18.59
C ILE A 81 4.21 -10.46 17.67
N ILE A 82 4.82 -11.14 16.68
CA ILE A 82 5.70 -10.49 15.70
C ILE A 82 4.93 -9.46 14.87
N SER A 83 3.73 -9.80 14.39
CA SER A 83 2.87 -8.87 13.65
C SER A 83 2.42 -7.68 14.50
N LEU A 84 2.06 -7.93 15.76
CA LEU A 84 1.68 -6.87 16.70
C LEU A 84 2.85 -5.93 16.95
N PHE A 85 4.05 -6.45 17.23
CA PHE A 85 5.24 -5.63 17.42
C PHE A 85 5.55 -4.80 16.17
N HIS A 86 5.41 -5.39 14.98
CA HIS A 86 5.58 -4.67 13.72
C HIS A 86 4.54 -3.55 13.56
N THR A 87 3.28 -3.83 13.85
CA THR A 87 2.19 -2.86 13.80
C THR A 87 2.41 -1.70 14.77
N VAL A 88 2.80 -1.99 16.01
CA VAL A 88 3.14 -0.99 17.04
C VAL A 88 4.33 -0.15 16.62
N LYS A 89 5.38 -0.75 16.04
CA LYS A 89 6.54 -0.02 15.52
C LYS A 89 6.14 0.97 14.43
N LEU A 90 5.35 0.53 13.44
CA LEU A 90 4.89 1.40 12.35
C LEU A 90 3.98 2.51 12.85
N PHE A 91 3.03 2.16 13.72
CA PHE A 91 2.12 3.13 14.30
C PHE A 91 2.87 4.17 15.16
N GLY A 92 3.81 3.73 15.99
CA GLY A 92 4.69 4.62 16.74
C GLY A 92 5.49 5.57 15.85
N LEU A 93 6.06 5.06 14.75
CA LEU A 93 6.75 5.90 13.76
C LEU A 93 5.80 6.93 13.13
N SER A 94 4.56 6.55 12.83
CA SER A 94 3.55 7.49 12.31
C SER A 94 3.29 8.63 13.30
N LEU A 95 3.14 8.32 14.59
CA LEU A 95 2.93 9.33 15.64
C LEU A 95 4.13 10.27 15.79
N LEU A 96 5.36 9.76 15.63
CA LEU A 96 6.56 10.62 15.60
C LEU A 96 6.53 11.62 14.43
N TYR A 97 6.04 11.22 13.26
CA TYR A 97 5.88 12.15 12.14
C TYR A 97 4.74 13.16 12.37
N LEU A 98 3.68 12.76 13.08
CA LEU A 98 2.62 13.69 13.49
C LEU A 98 3.13 14.73 14.48
N THR A 99 3.85 14.33 15.52
CA THR A 99 4.43 15.26 16.51
C THR A 99 5.46 16.18 15.87
N TYR A 100 6.25 15.68 14.92
CA TYR A 100 7.15 16.51 14.13
C TYR A 100 6.37 17.56 13.31
N SER A 101 5.31 17.13 12.62
CA SER A 101 4.52 17.99 11.74
C SER A 101 3.81 19.12 12.49
N THR A 102 3.26 18.86 13.67
CA THR A 102 2.44 19.83 14.42
C THR A 102 3.27 20.66 15.38
N CYS A 103 4.04 20.02 16.24
CA CYS A 103 4.76 20.69 17.32
C CYS A 103 6.12 21.20 16.86
N PHE A 104 6.92 20.33 16.26
CA PHE A 104 8.32 20.65 15.96
C PHE A 104 8.48 21.66 14.81
N SER A 105 7.66 21.54 13.76
CA SER A 105 7.63 22.53 12.69
C SER A 105 7.25 23.92 13.21
N HIS A 106 6.25 24.00 14.09
CA HIS A 106 5.82 25.28 14.66
C HIS A 106 6.89 25.92 15.55
N THR A 107 7.50 25.15 16.46
CA THR A 107 8.56 25.67 17.33
C THR A 107 9.78 26.12 16.55
N LEU A 108 10.22 25.34 15.56
CA LEU A 108 11.32 25.74 14.67
C LEU A 108 11.00 26.97 13.83
N ALA A 109 9.78 27.06 13.29
CA ALA A 109 9.35 28.20 12.50
C ALA A 109 9.32 29.50 13.32
N LEU A 110 9.03 29.43 14.63
CA LEU A 110 9.11 30.58 15.54
C LEU A 110 10.55 30.99 15.86
N ILE A 111 11.44 30.03 16.10
CA ILE A 111 12.87 30.29 16.40
C ILE A 111 13.57 30.92 15.19
N LEU A 112 13.23 30.47 13.97
CA LEU A 112 13.94 30.81 12.74
C LEU A 112 13.24 31.90 11.91
N LYS A 113 12.41 32.74 12.54
CA LYS A 113 11.74 33.88 11.87
C LYS A 113 12.69 34.82 11.13
N PHE A 114 13.96 34.85 11.49
CA PHE A 114 14.98 35.69 10.87
C PHE A 114 15.26 35.35 9.39
N GLN A 115 14.88 34.17 8.89
CA GLN A 115 15.17 33.75 7.51
C GLN A 115 13.89 33.27 6.80
N PRO A 116 13.33 34.04 5.84
CA PRO A 116 12.06 33.71 5.20
C PRO A 116 12.11 32.38 4.42
N TRP A 117 13.27 32.03 3.86
CA TRP A 117 13.48 30.78 3.13
C TRP A 117 13.39 29.54 4.04
N LEU A 118 13.97 29.62 5.24
CA LEU A 118 13.87 28.53 6.22
C LEU A 118 12.44 28.39 6.73
N HIS A 119 11.74 29.50 6.94
CA HIS A 119 10.33 29.47 7.31
C HIS A 119 9.48 28.78 6.24
N ALA A 120 9.66 29.14 4.97
CA ALA A 120 8.98 28.47 3.84
C ALA A 120 9.36 26.98 3.74
N TYR A 121 10.62 26.63 3.98
CA TYR A 121 11.07 25.24 4.03
C TYR A 121 10.34 24.44 5.12
N PHE A 122 10.34 24.90 6.37
CA PHE A 122 9.67 24.18 7.47
C PHE A 122 8.15 24.11 7.33
N ALA A 123 7.54 25.11 6.69
CA ALA A 123 6.14 25.08 6.31
C ALA A 123 5.85 24.02 5.23
N SER A 124 6.72 23.90 4.21
CA SER A 124 6.59 22.81 3.23
C SER A 124 6.87 21.44 3.85
N GLN A 125 7.79 21.39 4.81
CA GLN A 125 8.24 20.18 5.48
C GLN A 125 7.14 19.60 6.38
N SER A 126 6.38 20.43 7.10
CA SER A 126 5.22 19.96 7.88
C SER A 126 4.15 19.32 6.99
N PHE A 127 3.89 19.87 5.80
CA PHE A 127 2.98 19.24 4.85
C PHE A 127 3.45 17.83 4.43
N ARG A 128 4.77 17.66 4.18
CA ARG A 128 5.35 16.34 3.86
C ARG A 128 5.23 15.37 5.04
N PHE A 129 5.55 15.79 6.25
CA PHE A 129 5.47 14.92 7.43
C PHE A 129 4.04 14.53 7.80
N SER A 130 3.07 15.43 7.63
CA SER A 130 1.64 15.09 7.72
C SER A 130 1.25 13.99 6.73
N HIS A 131 1.75 14.07 5.50
CA HIS A 131 1.53 13.03 4.50
C HIS A 131 2.18 11.69 4.90
N TYR A 132 3.42 11.70 5.38
CA TYR A 132 4.09 10.48 5.88
C TYR A 132 3.34 9.84 7.04
N PHE A 133 2.79 10.64 7.97
CA PHE A 133 1.93 10.15 9.05
C PHE A 133 0.74 9.37 8.48
N VAL A 134 -0.02 9.97 7.54
CA VAL A 134 -1.20 9.33 6.95
C VAL A 134 -0.82 8.02 6.25
N CYS A 135 0.25 8.02 5.44
CA CYS A 135 0.66 6.82 4.72
C CYS A 135 1.15 5.71 5.65
N ILE A 136 1.97 6.00 6.64
CA ILE A 136 2.50 4.97 7.55
C ILE A 136 1.42 4.48 8.51
N SER A 137 0.47 5.35 8.92
CA SER A 137 -0.73 4.95 9.65
C SER A 137 -1.58 3.96 8.85
N SER A 138 -1.70 4.18 7.54
CA SER A 138 -2.40 3.28 6.64
C SER A 138 -1.69 1.92 6.46
N GLU A 139 -0.35 1.93 6.39
CA GLU A 139 0.48 0.70 6.39
C GLU A 139 0.30 -0.09 7.69
N SER A 140 0.30 0.61 8.82
CA SER A 140 0.02 0.06 10.15
C SER A 140 -1.36 -0.59 10.19
N SER A 141 -2.40 0.11 9.74
CA SER A 141 -3.78 -0.39 9.75
C SER A 141 -3.93 -1.64 8.89
N MET A 142 -3.26 -1.67 7.73
CA MET A 142 -3.28 -2.79 6.81
C MET A 142 -2.54 -4.02 7.38
N THR A 143 -1.40 -3.77 8.05
CA THR A 143 -0.65 -4.80 8.77
C THR A 143 -1.42 -5.33 9.97
N ALA A 144 -2.18 -4.49 10.66
CA ALA A 144 -3.02 -4.86 11.80
C ALA A 144 -4.13 -5.85 11.40
N LEU A 145 -4.70 -5.69 10.19
CA LEU A 145 -5.63 -6.66 9.61
C LEU A 145 -4.95 -7.92 9.06
N GLY A 146 -3.62 -7.98 9.08
CA GLY A 146 -2.86 -9.14 8.61
C GLY A 146 -2.65 -9.21 7.10
N TYR A 147 -2.87 -8.10 6.36
CA TYR A 147 -2.57 -8.07 4.93
C TYR A 147 -1.06 -7.92 4.70
N TYR A 148 -0.49 -8.87 3.97
CA TYR A 148 0.90 -8.86 3.54
C TYR A 148 1.00 -8.95 2.02
N ASP A 149 1.99 -8.27 1.48
CA ASP A 149 2.27 -8.32 0.06
C ASP A 149 3.34 -9.37 -0.25
N LYS A 150 3.18 -10.02 -1.40
CA LYS A 150 4.04 -11.11 -1.86
C LYS A 150 5.23 -10.54 -2.60
N TYR A 151 6.42 -10.60 -2.01
CA TYR A 151 7.65 -10.21 -2.68
C TYR A 151 8.40 -11.45 -3.14
N SER A 152 8.54 -11.62 -4.46
CA SER A 152 9.49 -12.57 -5.03
C SER A 152 10.89 -11.99 -4.90
N ILE A 153 11.77 -12.59 -4.10
CA ILE A 153 13.19 -12.28 -4.18
C ILE A 153 13.72 -12.97 -5.43
N LYS A 154 13.88 -12.23 -6.52
CA LYS A 154 14.76 -12.67 -7.61
C LYS A 154 16.18 -12.59 -7.06
N SER A 155 16.76 -13.72 -6.70
CA SER A 155 18.20 -13.79 -6.48
C SER A 155 18.87 -13.48 -7.81
N ASN A 156 19.50 -12.32 -7.93
CA ASN A 156 20.48 -12.09 -9.00
C ASN A 156 21.66 -13.04 -8.73
N LYS A 157 21.55 -14.27 -9.21
CA LYS A 157 22.69 -15.13 -9.50
C LYS A 157 22.65 -15.40 -10.99
N GLN A 158 23.65 -14.85 -11.64
CA GLN A 158 23.91 -14.93 -13.06
C GLN A 158 24.29 -16.36 -13.43
N GLU A 159 23.53 -16.89 -14.39
CA GLU A 159 23.88 -17.84 -15.45
C GLU A 159 24.33 -19.28 -15.11
N ASN A 160 23.61 -20.19 -15.79
CA ASN A 160 23.93 -21.55 -16.20
C ASN A 160 23.88 -22.63 -15.12
N THR A 161 22.69 -23.18 -14.89
CA THR A 161 22.35 -24.63 -14.96
C THR A 161 20.84 -24.78 -14.70
N GLU A 162 20.16 -25.63 -15.48
CA GLU A 162 18.74 -25.95 -15.38
C GLU A 162 18.42 -26.65 -14.05
N GLU A 163 18.22 -25.89 -12.97
CA GLU A 163 17.74 -26.44 -11.70
C GLU A 163 16.59 -25.60 -11.13
N LYS A 164 15.46 -26.29 -10.92
CA LYS A 164 14.19 -25.87 -10.30
C LYS A 164 14.25 -24.53 -9.57
N ASP A 165 13.57 -23.52 -10.14
CA ASP A 165 13.37 -22.18 -9.58
C ASP A 165 12.78 -22.22 -8.15
N ASN A 166 13.64 -22.39 -7.14
CA ASN A 166 13.30 -22.19 -5.74
C ASN A 166 13.24 -20.68 -5.45
N SER A 167 12.34 -19.98 -6.12
CA SER A 167 12.06 -18.56 -5.87
C SER A 167 11.57 -18.40 -4.43
N LYS A 168 12.44 -17.86 -3.56
CA LYS A 168 12.08 -17.62 -2.15
C LYS A 168 11.06 -16.49 -2.10
N VAL A 169 9.81 -16.85 -1.78
CA VAL A 169 8.72 -15.90 -1.56
C VAL A 169 8.82 -15.35 -0.14
N VAL A 170 8.96 -14.02 -0.02
CA VAL A 170 8.98 -13.33 1.28
C VAL A 170 7.75 -12.45 1.39
N TYR A 171 7.03 -12.59 2.49
CA TYR A 171 5.90 -11.74 2.83
C TYR A 171 6.42 -10.52 3.56
N LYS A 172 6.13 -9.33 3.04
CA LYS A 172 6.43 -8.07 3.72
C LYS A 172 5.16 -7.24 3.88
N PRO A 173 5.14 -6.37 4.91
CA PRO A 173 4.09 -5.37 5.03
C PRO A 173 3.95 -4.56 3.75
N ILE A 174 2.72 -4.10 3.51
CA ILE A 174 2.46 -3.23 2.38
C ILE A 174 3.18 -1.90 2.60
N VAL A 175 3.82 -1.41 1.54
CA VAL A 175 4.53 -0.13 1.55
C VAL A 175 3.77 0.85 0.67
N VAL A 176 3.40 1.98 1.24
CA VAL A 176 2.66 3.07 0.60
C VAL A 176 3.62 4.19 0.22
N THR A 177 4.56 4.53 1.11
CA THR A 177 5.54 5.60 0.89
C THR A 177 6.94 5.23 1.32
N ARG A 178 7.94 5.94 0.78
CA ARG A 178 9.31 5.84 1.26
C ARG A 178 9.88 7.23 1.58
N PRO A 179 9.79 7.70 2.84
CA PRO A 179 10.21 9.05 3.22
C PRO A 179 11.65 9.39 2.83
N LEU A 180 12.59 8.44 2.97
CA LEU A 180 14.02 8.67 2.68
C LEU A 180 14.29 9.08 1.22
N PHE A 181 13.57 8.49 0.26
CA PHE A 181 13.74 8.81 -1.16
C PHE A 181 12.99 10.09 -1.57
N ILE A 182 12.08 10.58 -0.73
CA ILE A 182 11.35 11.82 -0.94
C ILE A 182 12.16 13.02 -0.42
N GLU A 183 12.85 12.85 0.71
CA GLU A 183 13.72 13.89 1.30
C GLU A 183 15.05 14.03 0.55
N PHE A 184 15.62 12.91 0.08
CA PHE A 184 16.88 12.89 -0.68
C PHE A 184 16.70 12.27 -2.07
N PRO A 185 15.94 12.93 -2.97
CA PRO A 185 15.68 12.39 -4.29
C PRO A 185 16.89 12.55 -5.22
N ARG A 186 17.09 11.57 -6.11
CA ARG A 186 18.01 11.71 -7.25
C ARG A 186 17.34 12.38 -8.44
N SER A 187 16.01 12.31 -8.51
CA SER A 187 15.21 12.91 -9.59
C SER A 187 13.80 13.29 -9.13
N LEU A 188 13.14 14.21 -9.84
CA LEU A 188 11.74 14.59 -9.55
C LEU A 188 10.77 13.43 -9.76
N VAL A 189 11.01 12.60 -10.78
CA VAL A 189 10.20 11.40 -11.06
C VAL A 189 10.21 10.45 -9.85
N GLU A 190 11.35 10.29 -9.21
CA GLU A 190 11.51 9.46 -8.02
C GLU A 190 10.64 9.96 -6.85
N VAL A 191 10.59 11.27 -6.63
CA VAL A 191 9.72 11.89 -5.63
C VAL A 191 8.26 11.52 -5.90
N VAL A 192 7.79 11.71 -7.13
CA VAL A 192 6.39 11.43 -7.50
C VAL A 192 6.03 9.95 -7.30
N ILE A 193 6.97 9.04 -7.60
CA ILE A 193 6.77 7.60 -7.41
C ILE A 193 6.68 7.25 -5.93
N TYR A 194 7.64 7.69 -5.12
CA TYR A 194 7.72 7.30 -3.71
C TYR A 194 6.77 8.08 -2.81
N TRP A 195 6.24 9.20 -3.29
CA TRP A 195 5.18 9.95 -2.64
C TRP A 195 3.91 9.12 -2.49
N ASN A 196 3.56 8.29 -3.47
CA ASN A 196 2.42 7.37 -3.36
C ASN A 196 2.62 6.18 -4.31
N LEU A 197 3.30 5.14 -3.81
CA LEU A 197 3.61 3.94 -4.59
C LEU A 197 2.34 3.27 -5.14
N PRO A 198 1.28 3.07 -4.35
CA PRO A 198 0.10 2.38 -4.82
C PRO A 198 -0.61 3.15 -5.94
N MET A 199 -0.77 4.47 -5.81
CA MET A 199 -1.33 5.31 -6.87
C MET A 199 -0.50 5.28 -8.16
N HIS A 200 0.83 5.36 -8.05
CA HIS A 200 1.69 5.27 -9.21
C HIS A 200 1.58 3.90 -9.91
N THR A 201 1.47 2.80 -9.15
CA THR A 201 1.22 1.47 -9.73
C THR A 201 -0.14 1.38 -10.42
N TRP A 202 -1.16 2.07 -9.90
CA TRP A 202 -2.46 2.16 -10.56
C TRP A 202 -2.38 2.76 -11.95
N LEU A 203 -1.76 3.93 -12.04
CA LEU A 203 -1.76 4.76 -13.23
C LEU A 203 -1.04 4.03 -14.36
N LYS A 204 -0.01 3.26 -14.01
CA LYS A 204 0.68 2.36 -14.95
C LYS A 204 -0.24 1.25 -15.48
N GLN A 205 -1.10 0.69 -14.64
CA GLN A 205 -2.01 -0.38 -15.02
C GLN A 205 -3.27 0.11 -15.76
N CYS A 206 -3.63 1.39 -15.58
CA CYS A 206 -4.76 2.03 -16.25
C CYS A 206 -4.47 2.53 -17.67
N LYS A 207 -3.20 2.53 -18.11
CA LYS A 207 -2.91 2.85 -19.51
C LYS A 207 -3.53 1.78 -20.41
N PRO A 208 -4.32 2.17 -21.43
CA PRO A 208 -4.99 1.25 -22.34
C PRO A 208 -3.99 0.38 -23.12
#